data_AF-A0A359G3C9-F1
#
_entry.id   AF-A0A359G3C9-F1
#
_cell.length_a   1.000
_cell.length_b   1.000
_cell.length_c   1.000
_cell.angle_alpha   90.00
_cell.angle_beta   90.00
_cell.angle_gamma   90.00
#
_symmetry.space_group_name_H-M   'P 1'
#
loop_
_entity.id
_entity.type
_entity.pdbx_description
1 polymer ?
#
loop_
_entity_poly.entity_id
_entity_poly.type
_entity_poly.pdbx_seq_one_letter_code
_entity_poly.pdbx_strand_id
1 'polypeptide(L)'
;MKNTLIFVLLLAVLAATAALVGTDRTRTATLLGRFSDRLGGVDYRWAYLRDAADDRILDSCLILGNRFTLKADLTSSPHACRLSMPKLGYEAQLELRPRRTVELTIDPEPLDLQREEAIREAIERLDSTGVSLPDSVWLALKEQKRREREEAR
;
A
#
# COMPACT_ATOMS: atom_id res chain seq x y z
N MET A 1 53.78 -30.76 3.46
CA MET A 1 52.59 -31.14 4.27
C MET A 1 51.96 -29.97 5.05
N LYS A 2 52.62 -28.82 5.27
CA LYS A 2 52.03 -27.66 5.98
C LYS A 2 51.00 -26.85 5.17
N ASN A 3 51.10 -26.82 3.83
CA ASN A 3 50.21 -26.00 2.99
C ASN A 3 48.83 -26.64 2.77
N THR A 4 48.72 -27.96 2.86
CA THR A 4 47.44 -28.67 2.67
C THR A 4 46.45 -28.37 3.80
N LEU A 5 46.95 -28.17 5.03
CA LEU A 5 46.16 -27.82 6.21
C LEU A 5 45.52 -26.43 6.10
N ILE A 6 46.23 -25.47 5.48
CA ILE A 6 45.73 -24.10 5.29
C ILE A 6 44.61 -24.06 4.25
N PHE A 7 44.72 -24.83 3.16
CA PHE A 7 43.68 -24.92 2.14
C PHE A 7 42.41 -25.58 2.66
N VAL A 8 42.51 -26.62 3.48
CA VAL A 8 41.34 -27.26 4.12
C VAL A 8 40.67 -26.31 5.13
N LEU A 9 41.46 -25.53 5.87
CA LEU A 9 40.94 -24.53 6.79
C LEU A 9 40.19 -23.41 6.05
N LEU A 10 40.75 -22.91 4.95
CA LEU A 10 40.12 -21.89 4.10
C LEU A 10 38.85 -22.41 3.42
N LEU A 11 38.84 -23.66 2.94
CA LEU A 11 37.65 -24.30 2.38
C LEU A 11 36.54 -24.51 3.42
N ALA A 12 36.90 -24.86 4.67
CA ALA A 12 35.94 -25.02 5.75
C ALA A 12 35.33 -23.68 6.19
N VAL A 13 36.13 -22.60 6.22
CA VAL A 13 35.63 -21.25 6.50
C VAL A 13 34.71 -20.76 5.37
N LEU A 14 35.07 -20.99 4.10
CA LEU A 14 34.21 -20.65 2.96
C LEU A 14 32.88 -21.42 3.01
N ALA A 15 32.93 -22.72 3.33
CA ALA A 15 31.74 -23.55 3.46
C ALA A 15 30.86 -23.14 4.64
N ALA A 16 31.44 -22.72 5.77
CA ALA A 16 30.70 -22.20 6.92
C ALA A 16 30.03 -20.85 6.60
N THR A 17 30.69 -19.96 5.87
CA THR A 17 30.07 -18.71 5.39
C THR A 17 28.97 -18.94 4.36
N ALA A 18 29.14 -19.91 3.46
CA ALA A 18 28.11 -20.28 2.49
C ALA A 18 26.91 -20.99 3.15
N ALA A 19 27.14 -21.76 4.20
CA ALA A 19 26.07 -22.37 5.00
C ALA A 19 25.26 -21.33 5.79
N LEU A 20 25.91 -20.29 6.32
CA LEU A 20 25.23 -19.16 6.97
C LEU A 20 24.42 -18.30 5.99
N VAL A 21 24.92 -18.12 4.75
CA VAL A 21 24.18 -17.41 3.68
C VAL A 21 23.08 -18.28 3.05
N GLY A 22 23.22 -19.61 3.10
CA GLY A 22 22.27 -20.57 2.50
C GLY A 22 21.11 -21.01 3.39
N THR A 23 21.11 -20.67 4.69
CA THR A 23 20.00 -20.98 5.61
C THR A 23 18.97 -19.86 5.76
N ASP A 24 19.21 -18.69 5.16
CA ASP A 24 18.20 -17.64 5.02
C ASP A 24 17.30 -17.92 3.81
N ARG A 25 16.64 -19.09 3.82
CA ARG A 25 15.40 -19.25 3.04
C ARG A 25 14.37 -18.32 3.66
N THR A 26 14.44 -17.05 3.25
CA THR A 26 13.62 -15.93 3.72
C THR A 26 12.20 -16.41 3.93
N ARG A 27 11.75 -16.29 5.17
CA ARG A 27 10.42 -16.72 5.63
C ARG A 27 9.38 -15.67 5.23
N THR A 28 9.45 -15.25 3.97
CA THR A 28 8.65 -14.18 3.42
C THR A 28 7.22 -14.66 3.26
N ALA A 29 6.27 -13.94 3.86
CA ALA A 29 4.87 -14.03 3.50
C ALA A 29 4.58 -12.99 2.41
N THR A 30 3.76 -13.36 1.43
CA THR A 30 3.40 -12.46 0.33
C THR A 30 1.91 -12.13 0.41
N LEU A 31 1.58 -10.86 0.22
CA LEU A 31 0.23 -10.37 0.08
C LEU A 31 0.06 -9.82 -1.33
N LEU A 32 -0.85 -10.41 -2.10
CA LEU A 32 -1.26 -9.93 -3.41
C LEU A 32 -2.62 -9.26 -3.27
N GLY A 33 -2.69 -7.98 -3.60
CA GLY A 33 -3.94 -7.25 -3.61
C GLY A 33 -4.36 -6.85 -5.01
N ARG A 34 -5.65 -6.93 -5.28
CA ARG A 34 -6.28 -6.48 -6.52
C ARG A 34 -7.53 -5.67 -6.20
N PHE A 35 -7.80 -4.63 -6.99
CA PHE A 35 -9.08 -3.92 -6.97
C PHE A 35 -10.05 -4.54 -7.99
N SER A 36 -11.31 -4.73 -7.59
CA SER A 36 -12.37 -5.36 -8.41
C SER A 36 -12.74 -4.52 -9.62
N ASP A 37 -12.97 -3.23 -9.40
CA ASP A 37 -13.24 -2.26 -10.45
C ASP A 37 -11.96 -1.62 -10.98
N ARG A 38 -12.06 -1.04 -12.19
CA ARG A 38 -11.03 -0.11 -12.66
C ARG A 38 -11.04 1.06 -11.69
N LEU A 39 -9.95 1.22 -10.95
CA LEU A 39 -9.65 2.40 -10.17
C LEU A 39 -9.62 3.63 -11.09
N GLY A 40 -10.80 4.17 -11.41
CA GLY A 40 -10.94 5.37 -12.21
C GLY A 40 -10.51 6.57 -11.37
N GLY A 41 -9.35 7.14 -11.68
CA GLY A 41 -8.98 8.49 -11.24
C GLY A 41 -8.64 8.66 -9.75
N VAL A 42 -7.86 7.77 -9.15
CA VAL A 42 -7.25 8.10 -7.85
C VAL A 42 -5.80 7.61 -7.84
N ASP A 43 -4.89 8.57 -7.72
CA ASP A 43 -3.48 8.31 -7.40
C ASP A 43 -3.39 7.71 -5.99
N TYR A 44 -3.56 6.40 -5.88
CA TYR A 44 -3.27 5.67 -4.65
C TYR A 44 -1.77 5.52 -4.52
N ARG A 45 -1.17 6.43 -3.78
CA ARG A 45 0.29 6.51 -3.74
C ARG A 45 0.93 5.32 -3.02
N TRP A 46 0.27 4.74 -2.01
CA TRP A 46 0.92 3.70 -1.19
C TRP A 46 -0.07 2.74 -0.52
N ALA A 47 0.29 1.47 -0.52
CA ALA A 47 -0.21 0.46 0.41
C ALA A 47 0.89 0.12 1.43
N TYR A 48 0.51 -0.02 2.69
CA TYR A 48 1.42 -0.39 3.77
C TYR A 48 0.95 -1.69 4.42
N LEU A 49 1.88 -2.62 4.57
CA LEU A 49 1.71 -3.78 5.44
C LEU A 49 2.41 -3.49 6.75
N ARG A 50 1.66 -3.53 7.84
CA ARG A 50 2.15 -3.21 9.18
C ARG A 50 1.97 -4.38 10.12
N ASP A 51 2.79 -4.42 11.14
CA ASP A 51 2.63 -5.30 12.29
C ASP A 51 1.40 -4.86 13.10
N ALA A 52 0.51 -5.78 13.47
CA ALA A 52 -0.68 -5.42 14.21
C ALA A 52 -0.39 -5.08 15.69
N ALA A 53 0.75 -5.54 16.24
CA ALA A 53 1.09 -5.37 17.65
C ALA A 53 1.74 -4.03 17.96
N ASP A 54 2.62 -3.53 17.08
CA ASP A 54 3.42 -2.32 17.31
C ASP A 54 3.32 -1.28 16.17
N ASP A 55 2.43 -1.49 15.19
CA ASP A 55 2.22 -0.62 14.01
C ASP A 55 3.47 -0.37 13.16
N ARG A 56 4.53 -1.17 13.35
CA ARG A 56 5.75 -1.08 12.55
C ARG A 56 5.47 -1.46 11.09
N ILE A 57 6.01 -0.68 10.14
CA ILE A 57 5.93 -1.00 8.71
C ILE A 57 6.79 -2.23 8.41
N LEU A 58 6.14 -3.30 7.95
CA LEU A 58 6.78 -4.52 7.47
C LEU A 58 7.15 -4.42 6.00
N ASP A 59 6.28 -3.79 5.20
CA ASP A 59 6.55 -3.47 3.80
C ASP A 59 5.67 -2.32 3.31
N SER A 60 6.07 -1.70 2.21
CA SER A 60 5.32 -0.66 1.54
C SER A 60 5.49 -0.73 0.03
N CYS A 61 4.42 -0.51 -0.73
CA CYS A 61 4.50 -0.48 -2.19
C CYS A 61 3.61 0.62 -2.78
N LEU A 62 4.04 1.13 -3.93
CA LEU A 62 3.25 2.00 -4.79
C LEU A 62 2.22 1.15 -5.54
N ILE A 63 0.95 1.55 -5.50
CA ILE A 63 -0.11 0.87 -6.27
C ILE A 63 -0.04 1.38 -7.71
N LEU A 64 0.26 0.50 -8.65
CA LEU A 64 0.29 0.80 -10.08
C LEU A 64 -0.86 0.07 -10.78
N GLY A 65 -1.79 0.84 -11.35
CA GLY A 65 -3.00 0.29 -11.96
C GLY A 65 -3.97 -0.22 -10.90
N ASN A 66 -4.31 -1.51 -10.93
CA ASN A 66 -5.29 -2.12 -10.02
C ASN A 66 -4.75 -3.29 -9.21
N ARG A 67 -3.42 -3.42 -9.09
CA ARG A 67 -2.77 -4.52 -8.37
C ARG A 67 -1.60 -4.00 -7.54
N PHE A 68 -1.29 -4.70 -6.46
CA PHE A 68 -0.11 -4.45 -5.65
C PHE A 68 0.41 -5.74 -5.00
N THR A 69 1.64 -5.71 -4.54
CA THR A 69 2.31 -6.84 -3.88
C THR A 69 3.10 -6.32 -2.69
N LEU A 70 2.85 -6.90 -1.53
CA LEU A 70 3.59 -6.63 -0.30
C LEU A 70 4.24 -7.93 0.20
N LYS A 71 5.42 -7.83 0.78
CA LYS A 71 6.23 -8.95 1.26
C LYS A 71 6.71 -8.66 2.67
N ALA A 72 6.24 -9.44 3.63
CA ALA A 72 6.72 -9.35 5.01
C ALA A 72 7.64 -10.51 5.33
N ASP A 73 8.83 -10.21 5.85
CA ASP A 73 9.69 -11.23 6.44
C ASP A 73 9.21 -11.56 7.85
N LEU A 74 8.61 -12.74 8.00
CA LEU A 74 8.03 -13.18 9.25
C LEU A 74 8.98 -14.12 10.00
N THR A 75 9.07 -13.94 11.31
CA THR A 75 9.55 -15.01 12.19
C THR A 75 8.64 -16.23 12.02
N SER A 76 9.12 -17.45 12.26
CA SER A 76 8.50 -18.72 11.80
C SER A 76 7.04 -19.02 12.20
N SER A 77 6.38 -18.14 12.93
CA SER A 77 4.97 -18.22 13.33
C SER A 77 4.06 -17.45 12.35
N PRO A 78 2.76 -17.81 12.29
CA PRO A 78 1.73 -16.90 11.81
C PRO A 78 1.84 -15.56 12.53
N HIS A 79 1.59 -14.47 11.80
CA HIS A 79 1.73 -13.12 12.33
C HIS A 79 0.51 -12.28 11.96
N ALA A 80 -0.02 -11.56 12.95
CA ALA A 80 -1.12 -10.64 12.74
C ALA A 80 -0.57 -9.36 12.12
N CYS A 81 -1.07 -9.02 10.93
CA CYS A 81 -0.68 -7.86 10.17
C CYS A 81 -1.89 -6.96 9.90
N ARG A 82 -1.62 -5.69 9.65
CA ARG A 82 -2.61 -4.71 9.19
C ARG A 82 -2.23 -4.20 7.81
N LEU A 83 -3.14 -4.34 6.85
CA LEU A 83 -3.06 -3.66 5.58
C LEU A 83 -3.70 -2.28 5.74
N SER A 84 -2.99 -1.21 5.38
CA SER A 84 -3.53 0.15 5.39
C SER A 84 -3.26 0.87 4.08
N MET A 85 -4.26 1.61 3.62
CA MET A 85 -4.18 2.52 2.49
C MET A 85 -4.79 3.86 2.93
N PRO A 86 -4.01 4.75 3.56
CA PRO A 86 -4.55 5.94 4.21
C PRO A 86 -5.33 6.85 3.28
N LYS A 87 -4.89 6.98 2.01
CA LYS A 87 -5.58 7.80 1.00
C LYS A 87 -6.91 7.19 0.52
N LEU A 88 -7.18 5.94 0.87
CA LEU A 88 -8.43 5.23 0.62
C LEU A 88 -9.33 5.16 1.87
N GLY A 89 -8.83 5.54 3.04
CA GLY A 89 -9.48 5.21 4.31
C GLY A 89 -9.65 3.70 4.53
N TYR A 90 -8.89 2.86 3.81
CA TYR A 90 -9.02 1.41 3.88
C TYR A 90 -8.04 0.82 4.89
N GLU A 91 -8.57 0.03 5.82
CA GLU A 91 -7.79 -0.79 6.74
C GLU A 91 -8.38 -2.20 6.87
N ALA A 92 -7.52 -3.22 6.90
CA ALA A 92 -7.92 -4.60 7.12
C ALA A 92 -6.89 -5.33 7.99
N GLN A 93 -7.37 -6.18 8.90
CA GLN A 93 -6.52 -7.08 9.67
C GLN A 93 -6.43 -8.45 8.98
N LEU A 94 -5.22 -9.01 8.94
CA LEU A 94 -4.87 -10.21 8.19
C LEU A 94 -3.93 -11.08 9.03
N GLU A 95 -4.08 -12.40 8.99
CA GLU A 95 -3.06 -13.32 9.50
C GLU A 95 -2.18 -13.78 8.33
N LEU A 96 -0.90 -13.37 8.33
CA LEU A 96 0.07 -13.83 7.34
C LEU A 96 0.88 -15.00 7.89
N ARG A 97 1.10 -16.01 7.05
CA ARG A 97 1.90 -17.18 7.38
C ARG A 97 3.18 -17.20 6.55
N PRO A 98 4.34 -17.57 7.13
CA PRO A 98 5.58 -17.71 6.37
C PRO A 98 5.42 -18.59 5.13
N ARG A 99 5.99 -18.16 4.00
CA ARG A 99 5.97 -18.90 2.72
C ARG A 99 4.57 -19.14 2.14
N ARG A 100 3.57 -18.39 2.59
CA ARG A 100 2.24 -18.39 2.00
C ARG A 100 1.97 -17.07 1.28
N THR A 101 1.17 -17.18 0.22
CA THR A 101 0.60 -16.05 -0.48
C THR A 101 -0.85 -15.92 -0.08
N VAL A 102 -1.23 -14.73 0.35
CA VAL A 102 -2.64 -14.36 0.58
C VAL A 102 -3.05 -13.46 -0.57
N GLU A 103 -4.18 -13.78 -1.19
CA GLU A 103 -4.77 -12.97 -2.26
C GLU A 103 -6.01 -12.25 -1.72
N LEU A 104 -6.08 -10.94 -1.97
CA LEU A 104 -7.20 -10.09 -1.57
C LEU A 104 -7.78 -9.37 -2.78
N THR A 105 -9.09 -9.42 -2.91
CA THR A 105 -9.84 -8.51 -3.77
C THR A 105 -10.44 -7.42 -2.90
N ILE A 106 -10.15 -6.17 -3.23
CA ILE A 106 -10.67 -4.99 -2.57
C ILE A 106 -11.75 -4.42 -3.47
N ASP A 107 -12.97 -4.40 -2.96
CA ASP A 107 -14.07 -3.62 -3.51
C ASP A 107 -13.97 -2.23 -2.87
N PRO A 108 -13.43 -1.22 -3.57
CA PRO A 108 -13.54 0.13 -3.06
C PRO A 108 -15.04 0.46 -3.02
N GLU A 109 -15.60 0.72 -1.84
CA GLU A 109 -16.90 1.38 -1.78
C GLU A 109 -16.85 2.61 -2.71
N PRO A 110 -17.94 2.93 -3.44
CA PRO A 110 -17.94 4.04 -4.38
C PRO A 110 -17.48 5.31 -3.66
N LEU A 111 -16.27 5.75 -4.01
CA LEU A 111 -15.56 6.92 -3.45
C LEU A 111 -16.24 8.25 -3.76
N ASP A 112 -17.46 8.23 -4.30
CA ASP A 112 -18.23 9.42 -4.66
C ASP A 112 -18.42 10.34 -3.46
N LEU A 113 -18.62 9.80 -2.26
CA LEU A 113 -18.77 10.60 -1.03
C LEU A 113 -17.45 11.23 -0.54
N GLN A 114 -16.31 10.54 -0.68
CA GLN A 114 -15.02 11.10 -0.25
C GLN A 114 -14.45 12.13 -1.24
N ARG A 115 -14.80 12.01 -2.53
CA ARG A 115 -14.41 12.97 -3.56
C ARG A 115 -15.10 14.32 -3.38
N GLU A 116 -16.42 14.32 -3.13
CA GLU A 116 -17.14 15.58 -2.90
C GLU A 116 -16.64 16.31 -1.66
N GLU A 117 -16.40 15.59 -0.56
CA GLU A 117 -15.86 16.16 0.68
C GLU A 117 -14.45 16.73 0.46
N ALA A 118 -13.56 15.99 -0.22
CA ALA A 118 -12.19 16.44 -0.48
C ALA A 118 -12.11 17.60 -1.49
N ILE A 119 -12.99 17.62 -2.50
CA ILE A 119 -13.11 18.74 -3.44
C ILE A 119 -13.67 19.96 -2.72
N ARG A 120 -14.70 19.80 -1.87
CA ARG A 120 -15.25 20.88 -1.04
C ARG A 120 -14.19 21.45 -0.09
N GLU A 121 -13.48 20.62 0.66
CA GLU A 121 -12.38 21.08 1.52
C GLU A 121 -11.27 21.79 0.75
N ALA A 122 -10.92 21.32 -0.46
CA ALA A 122 -9.90 21.96 -1.30
C ALA A 122 -10.37 23.33 -1.82
N ILE A 123 -11.64 23.45 -2.19
CA ILE A 123 -12.26 24.73 -2.60
C ILE A 123 -12.30 25.70 -1.41
N GLU A 124 -12.72 25.27 -0.22
CA GLU A 124 -12.75 26.11 0.98
C GLU A 124 -11.35 26.59 1.42
N ARG A 125 -10.32 25.73 1.26
CA ARG A 125 -8.91 26.13 1.48
C ARG A 125 -8.39 27.11 0.43
N LEU A 126 -8.84 27.01 -0.82
CA LEU A 126 -8.47 27.95 -1.88
C LEU A 126 -9.15 29.32 -1.70
N ASP A 127 -10.41 29.34 -1.29
CA ASP A 127 -11.15 30.58 -1.00
C ASP A 127 -10.55 31.35 0.19
N SER A 128 -10.06 30.64 1.22
CA SER A 128 -9.41 31.25 2.39
C SER A 128 -7.98 31.76 2.14
N THR A 129 -7.36 31.38 1.02
CA THR A 129 -5.99 31.80 0.65
C THR A 129 -5.97 32.95 -0.37
N GLY A 130 -7.14 33.41 -0.84
CA GLY A 130 -7.25 34.57 -1.75
C GLY A 130 -6.74 34.30 -3.17
N VAL A 131 -6.55 33.04 -3.55
CA VAL A 131 -6.12 32.62 -4.88
C VAL A 131 -7.32 32.63 -5.82
N SER A 132 -7.26 33.38 -6.92
CA SER A 132 -8.34 33.39 -7.91
C SER A 132 -8.46 32.02 -8.58
N LEU A 133 -9.58 31.34 -8.37
CA LEU A 133 -9.89 30.10 -9.09
C LEU A 133 -9.95 30.38 -10.61
N PRO A 134 -9.44 29.47 -11.46
CA PRO A 134 -9.56 29.59 -12.90
C PRO A 134 -11.02 29.68 -13.36
N ASP A 135 -11.29 30.47 -14.41
CA ASP A 135 -12.64 30.71 -14.92
C ASP A 135 -13.44 29.44 -15.24
N SER A 136 -12.75 28.36 -15.63
CA SER A 136 -13.35 27.05 -15.89
C SER A 136 -13.97 26.42 -14.65
N VAL A 137 -13.40 26.64 -13.46
CA VAL A 137 -13.92 26.15 -12.18
C VAL A 137 -15.15 26.96 -11.76
N TRP A 138 -15.12 28.29 -11.97
CA TRP A 138 -16.29 29.15 -11.73
C TRP A 138 -17.48 28.80 -12.63
N LEU A 139 -17.22 28.51 -13.90
CA LEU A 139 -18.25 28.07 -14.84
C LEU A 139 -18.87 26.74 -14.41
N ALA A 140 -18.06 25.77 -13.98
CA ALA A 140 -18.54 24.48 -13.49
C ALA A 140 -19.41 24.62 -12.23
N LEU A 141 -18.97 25.42 -11.25
CA LEU A 141 -19.74 25.69 -10.02
C LEU A 141 -21.06 26.40 -10.28
N LYS A 142 -21.08 27.33 -11.25
CA LYS A 142 -22.29 28.05 -11.63
C LYS A 142 -23.32 27.13 -12.30
N GLU A 143 -22.84 26.21 -13.14
CA GLU A 143 -23.68 25.22 -13.80
C GLU A 143 -24.23 24.18 -12.82
N GLN A 144 -23.43 23.75 -11.85
CA GLN A 144 -23.88 22.86 -10.77
C GLN A 144 -25.02 23.50 -9.95
N LYS A 145 -24.84 24.74 -9.49
CA LYS A 145 -25.90 25.47 -8.75
C LYS A 145 -27.15 25.72 -9.58
N ARG A 146 -27.04 25.77 -10.91
CA ARG A 146 -28.21 25.89 -11.80
C ARG A 146 -29.02 24.59 -11.78
N ARG A 147 -28.36 23.44 -11.90
CA ARG A 147 -29.00 22.12 -11.86
C ARG A 147 -29.68 21.86 -10.51
N GLU A 148 -29.01 22.17 -9.41
CA GLU A 148 -29.59 22.03 -8.06
C GLU A 148 -30.88 22.85 -7.88
N ARG A 149 -31.01 24.01 -8.54
CA ARG A 149 -32.23 24.84 -8.52
C ARG A 149 -33.33 24.35 -9.45
N GLU A 150 -32.95 23.70 -10.55
CA GLU A 150 -33.88 23.08 -11.49
C GLU A 150 -34.45 21.78 -10.91
N GLU A 151 -33.66 21.03 -10.13
CA GLU A 151 -34.09 19.81 -9.44
C GLU A 151 -34.91 20.08 -8.16
N ALA A 152 -34.76 21.26 -7.54
CA ALA A 152 -35.54 21.68 -6.38
C ALA A 152 -36.92 22.29 -6.72
N ARG A 153 -37.32 22.28 -8.00
CA ARG A 153 -38.57 22.86 -8.53
C ARG A 153 -39.47 21.79 -9.11
#